data_AF-A0A1B4ZAX6-F1
#
_entry.id   AF-A0A1B4ZAX6-F1
#
_cell.length_a   1.000
_cell.length_b   1.000
_cell.length_c   1.000
_cell.angle_alpha   90.00
_cell.angle_beta   90.00
_cell.angle_gamma   90.00
#
_symmetry.space_group_name_H-M   'P 1'
#
loop_
_entity.id
_entity.type
_entity.pdbx_description
1 polymer ?
#
loop_
_entity_poly.entity_id
_entity_poly.type
_entity_poly.pdbx_seq_one_letter_code
_entity_poly.pdbx_strand_id
1 'polypeptide(L)'
;FPNPAFEDLISDVKSCMYAPPEEIVDYLENKAEKPFILCEYMHDMGNSLGGMDSYMTLLDRYEMYQGGYIWDFKDQAIQVTDPITGREVMRYGGDFDDKPSDYEFSGNGIVFADGQEKPAMQEVRYY
;
A
#
# COMPACT_ATOMS: atom_id res chain seq x y z
N PHE A 1 -10.62 6.65 -12.93
CA PHE A 1 -11.29 5.98 -14.07
C PHE A 1 -10.28 5.79 -15.17
N PRO A 2 -9.90 4.55 -15.52
CA PRO A 2 -8.99 4.30 -16.63
C PRO A 2 -9.60 4.85 -17.93
N ASN A 3 -8.76 5.31 -18.86
CA ASN A 3 -9.16 5.78 -20.19
C ASN A 3 -8.56 4.84 -21.25
N PRO A 4 -9.26 3.73 -21.59
CA PRO A 4 -8.70 2.66 -22.40
C PRO A 4 -8.30 3.11 -23.81
N ALA A 5 -8.92 4.18 -24.33
CA ALA A 5 -8.69 4.67 -25.69
C ALA A 5 -7.25 5.18 -25.94
N PHE A 6 -6.50 5.48 -24.88
CA PHE A 6 -5.13 6.00 -24.98
C PHE A 6 -4.10 5.08 -24.33
N GLU A 7 -4.50 3.90 -23.86
CA GLU A 7 -3.64 2.99 -23.10
C GLU A 7 -2.34 2.65 -23.85
N ASP A 8 -2.43 2.51 -25.18
CA ASP A 8 -1.29 2.21 -26.05
C ASP A 8 -0.37 3.39 -26.35
N LEU A 9 -0.79 4.61 -26.03
CA LEU A 9 -0.12 5.84 -26.43
C LEU A 9 0.56 6.58 -25.29
N ILE A 10 0.22 6.28 -24.03
CA ILE A 10 0.56 7.14 -22.88
C ILE A 10 1.44 6.50 -21.81
N SER A 11 1.58 5.17 -21.79
CA SER A 11 2.38 4.46 -20.79
C SER A 11 2.95 3.18 -21.37
N ASP A 12 4.20 2.85 -21.04
CA ASP A 12 4.85 1.60 -21.43
C ASP A 12 4.48 0.43 -20.49
N VAL A 13 3.87 0.73 -19.34
CA VAL A 13 3.53 -0.25 -18.30
C VAL A 13 2.06 -0.09 -17.91
N LYS A 14 1.38 -1.22 -17.69
CA LYS A 14 0.06 -1.24 -17.06
C LYS A 14 0.24 -1.07 -15.55
N SER A 15 -0.23 0.05 -15.01
CA SER A 15 -0.18 0.35 -13.58
C SER A 15 -1.59 0.39 -12.99
N CYS A 16 -1.79 -0.25 -11.84
CA CYS A 16 -3.05 -0.19 -11.09
C CYS A 16 -2.79 -0.07 -9.58
N MET A 17 -3.72 0.56 -8.86
CA MET A 17 -3.73 0.59 -7.40
C MET A 17 -4.71 -0.48 -6.91
N TYR A 18 -4.29 -1.30 -5.94
CA TYR A 18 -5.15 -2.22 -5.18
C TYR A 18 -5.98 -3.21 -6.02
N ALA A 19 -5.51 -3.58 -7.22
CA ALA A 19 -6.17 -4.61 -8.02
C ALA A 19 -6.03 -5.97 -7.33
N PRO A 20 -7.13 -6.73 -7.15
CA PRO A 20 -7.05 -8.04 -6.52
C PRO A 20 -6.38 -9.06 -7.47
N PRO A 21 -5.79 -10.16 -6.94
CA PRO A 21 -5.06 -11.14 -7.74
C PRO A 21 -5.84 -11.69 -8.94
N GLU A 22 -7.14 -11.89 -8.81
CA GLU A 22 -8.00 -12.38 -9.89
C GLU A 22 -8.10 -11.42 -11.09
N GLU A 23 -8.11 -10.10 -10.85
CA GLU A 23 -8.13 -9.11 -11.92
C GLU A 23 -6.79 -9.04 -12.65
N ILE A 24 -5.70 -9.19 -11.88
CA ILE A 24 -4.35 -9.27 -12.42
C ILE A 24 -4.22 -10.52 -13.30
N VAL A 25 -4.71 -11.66 -12.83
CA VAL A 25 -4.75 -12.92 -13.60
C VAL A 25 -5.57 -12.77 -14.88
N ASP A 26 -6.77 -12.17 -14.83
CA ASP A 26 -7.58 -11.95 -16.04
C ASP A 26 -6.84 -11.11 -17.08
N TYR A 27 -6.15 -10.06 -16.64
CA TYR A 27 -5.32 -9.26 -17.55
C TYR A 27 -4.18 -10.10 -18.14
N LEU A 28 -3.42 -10.81 -17.31
CA LEU A 28 -2.23 -11.58 -17.71
C LEU A 28 -2.55 -12.75 -18.64
N GLU A 29 -3.71 -13.40 -18.46
CA GLU A 29 -4.13 -14.54 -19.29
C GLU A 29 -4.79 -14.11 -20.61
N ASN A 30 -5.52 -12.97 -20.64
CA ASN A 30 -6.42 -12.66 -21.76
C ASN A 30 -6.11 -11.35 -22.49
N LYS A 31 -5.39 -10.40 -21.88
CA LYS A 31 -5.31 -9.00 -22.37
C LYS A 31 -3.91 -8.38 -22.25
N ALA A 32 -2.90 -9.16 -21.88
CA ALA A 32 -1.60 -8.60 -21.55
C ALA A 32 -0.82 -8.21 -22.81
N GLU A 33 -0.77 -6.90 -23.03
CA GLU A 33 0.03 -6.25 -24.08
C GLU A 33 1.28 -5.56 -23.50
N LYS A 34 1.31 -5.37 -22.18
CA LYS A 34 2.36 -4.65 -21.44
C LYS A 34 2.62 -5.33 -20.09
N PRO A 35 3.82 -5.15 -19.50
CA PRO A 35 4.06 -5.56 -18.14
C PRO A 35 3.07 -4.91 -17.18
N PHE A 36 2.65 -5.65 -16.16
CA PHE A 36 1.74 -5.19 -15.12
C PHE A 36 2.51 -4.93 -13.83
N ILE A 37 2.32 -3.75 -13.25
CA ILE A 37 2.85 -3.37 -11.93
C ILE A 37 1.75 -2.79 -11.06
N LEU A 38 1.77 -3.12 -9.77
CA LEU A 38 0.91 -2.46 -8.78
C LEU A 38 1.65 -1.24 -8.23
N CYS A 39 1.26 -0.03 -8.63
CA CYS A 39 1.87 1.19 -8.08
C CYS A 39 1.56 1.37 -6.59
N GLU A 40 0.43 0.81 -6.14
CA GLU A 40 0.07 0.66 -4.74
C GLU A 40 -0.62 -0.69 -4.56
N TYR A 41 -0.19 -1.49 -3.59
CA TYR A 41 -0.90 -2.69 -3.12
C TYR A 41 -0.62 -2.91 -1.64
N MET A 42 -1.28 -3.90 -1.02
CA MET A 42 -1.06 -4.27 0.39
C MET A 42 -1.11 -3.05 1.34
N HIS A 43 -2.29 -2.47 1.55
CA HIS A 43 -2.45 -1.30 2.42
C HIS A 43 -2.15 -1.63 3.90
N ASP A 44 -1.06 -1.14 4.50
CA ASP A 44 -0.63 -1.51 5.87
C ASP A 44 -1.20 -0.64 7.01
N MET A 45 -2.44 -0.18 6.86
CA MET A 45 -3.10 0.56 7.92
C MET A 45 -3.40 -0.33 9.12
N GLY A 46 -2.81 0.02 10.27
CA GLY A 46 -2.98 -0.73 11.53
C GLY A 46 -2.27 -2.08 11.54
N ASN A 47 -3.05 -3.16 11.66
CA ASN A 47 -2.57 -4.55 11.61
C ASN A 47 -3.13 -5.21 10.34
N SER A 48 -2.30 -5.28 9.30
CA SER A 48 -2.76 -5.61 7.95
C SER A 48 -1.77 -6.56 7.27
N LEU A 49 -1.55 -6.39 5.96
CA LEU A 49 -0.66 -7.17 5.11
C LEU A 49 -1.01 -8.66 4.95
N GLY A 50 -2.25 -9.02 5.23
CA GLY A 50 -2.76 -10.37 4.99
C GLY A 50 -2.86 -10.72 3.50
N GLY A 51 -2.53 -11.97 3.15
CA GLY A 51 -2.73 -12.50 1.79
C GLY A 51 -1.63 -12.16 0.78
N MET A 52 -0.44 -11.76 1.25
CA MET A 52 0.70 -11.42 0.40
C MET A 52 1.11 -12.57 -0.55
N ASP A 53 1.01 -13.83 -0.08
CA ASP A 53 1.26 -15.05 -0.89
C ASP A 53 0.49 -15.07 -2.22
N SER A 54 -0.76 -14.62 -2.22
CA SER A 54 -1.62 -14.59 -3.40
C SER A 54 -1.08 -13.68 -4.50
N TYR A 55 -0.32 -12.65 -4.14
CA TYR A 55 0.37 -11.78 -5.09
C TYR A 55 1.76 -12.32 -5.44
N MET A 56 2.47 -12.87 -4.47
CA MET A 56 3.85 -13.37 -4.67
C MET A 56 3.87 -14.59 -5.60
N THR A 57 2.90 -15.50 -5.50
CA THR A 57 2.75 -16.64 -6.41
C THR A 57 2.57 -16.20 -7.88
N LEU A 58 2.08 -14.98 -8.14
CA LEU A 58 1.94 -14.47 -9.51
C LEU A 58 3.30 -14.14 -10.15
N LEU A 59 4.31 -13.75 -9.35
CA LEU A 59 5.67 -13.47 -9.85
C LEU A 59 6.29 -14.72 -10.46
N ASP A 60 6.07 -15.88 -9.83
CA ASP A 60 6.57 -17.16 -10.34
C ASP A 60 5.78 -17.67 -11.56
N ARG A 61 4.50 -17.26 -11.68
CA ARG A 61 3.58 -17.79 -12.69
C ARG A 61 3.57 -17.00 -13.99
N TYR A 62 3.78 -15.67 -13.95
CA TYR A 62 3.59 -14.80 -15.10
C TYR A 62 4.79 -13.87 -15.32
N GLU A 63 5.49 -14.07 -16.44
CA GLU A 63 6.65 -13.25 -16.82
C GLU A 63 6.31 -11.75 -16.96
N MET A 64 5.08 -11.41 -17.36
CA MET A 64 4.64 -10.02 -17.50
C MET A 64 4.18 -9.37 -16.18
N TYR A 65 4.12 -10.11 -15.07
CA TYR A 65 3.83 -9.53 -13.77
C TYR A 65 5.12 -9.09 -13.08
N GLN A 66 5.22 -7.81 -12.72
CA GLN A 66 6.43 -7.22 -12.14
C GLN A 66 6.28 -6.85 -10.66
N GLY A 67 5.26 -7.40 -9.98
CA GLY A 67 5.02 -7.15 -8.56
C GLY A 67 4.41 -5.78 -8.30
N GLY A 68 4.81 -5.16 -7.18
CA GLY A 68 4.21 -3.91 -6.73
C GLY A 68 4.92 -3.24 -5.56
N TYR A 69 4.41 -2.06 -5.20
CA TYR A 69 4.91 -1.24 -4.09
C TYR A 69 3.87 -1.19 -2.96
N ILE A 70 4.28 -1.64 -1.78
CA ILE A 70 3.43 -1.65 -0.58
C ILE A 70 3.08 -0.21 -0.20
N TRP A 71 1.80 0.05 0.08
CA TRP A 71 1.35 1.35 0.60
C TRP A 71 1.17 1.27 2.13
N ASP A 72 1.95 1.98 2.94
CA ASP A 72 3.14 2.79 2.61
C ASP A 72 4.34 2.41 3.50
N PHE A 73 5.42 3.20 3.46
CA PHE A 73 6.63 2.85 4.21
C PHE A 73 6.52 3.14 5.70
N LYS A 74 5.95 4.29 6.10
CA LYS A 74 6.05 4.78 7.48
C LYS A 74 4.82 5.59 7.88
N ASP A 75 4.26 5.27 9.05
CA ASP A 75 3.14 6.03 9.62
C ASP A 75 3.47 7.52 9.73
N GLN A 76 2.56 8.35 9.23
CA GLN A 76 2.67 9.80 9.27
C GLN A 76 1.90 10.33 10.49
N ALA A 77 2.48 10.12 11.67
CA ALA A 77 1.98 10.61 12.95
C ALA A 77 2.97 11.60 13.59
N ILE A 78 2.45 12.53 14.40
CA ILE A 78 3.27 13.51 15.11
C ILE A 78 3.36 13.13 16.58
N GLN A 79 4.59 12.98 17.08
CA GLN A 79 4.82 12.76 18.50
C GLN A 79 4.61 14.07 19.27
N VAL A 80 3.80 14.02 20.33
CA VAL A 80 3.57 15.14 21.25
C VAL A 80 3.56 14.66 22.71
N THR A 81 3.86 15.57 23.64
CA THR A 81 3.57 15.38 25.06
C THR A 81 2.09 15.67 25.31
N ASP A 82 1.33 14.67 25.78
CA ASP A 82 -0.06 14.86 26.20
C ASP A 82 -0.14 15.78 27.44
N PRO A 83 -0.85 16.92 27.40
CA PRO A 83 -0.91 17.86 28.52
C PRO A 83 -1.64 17.32 29.75
N ILE A 84 -2.48 16.28 29.60
CA ILE A 84 -3.23 15.71 30.73
C ILE A 84 -2.39 14.67 31.47
N THR A 85 -1.81 13.71 30.73
CA THR A 85 -1.07 12.60 31.33
C THR A 85 0.44 12.83 31.43
N GLY A 86 0.98 13.82 30.71
CA GLY A 86 2.41 14.10 30.61
C GLY A 86 3.20 13.05 29.81
N ARG A 87 2.52 12.15 29.09
CA ARG A 87 3.14 11.07 28.30
C ARG A 87 3.38 11.50 26.87
N GLU A 88 4.45 11.00 26.26
CA GLU A 88 4.64 11.07 24.82
C GLU A 88 3.63 10.16 24.12
N VAL A 89 2.89 10.71 23.16
CA VAL A 89 1.87 10.02 22.35
C VAL A 89 2.03 10.39 20.88
N MET A 90 1.68 9.47 19.99
CA MET A 90 1.54 9.77 18.57
C MET A 90 0.13 10.28 18.30
N ARG A 91 0.01 11.36 17.53
CA ARG A 91 -1.27 11.98 17.14
C ARG A 91 -1.43 11.99 15.63
N TYR A 92 -2.68 11.86 15.19
CA TYR A 92 -3.09 11.91 13.80
C TYR A 92 -3.97 13.14 13.54
N GLY A 93 -4.58 13.22 12.35
CA GLY A 93 -5.58 14.24 12.07
C GLY A 93 -6.73 14.21 13.09
N GLY A 94 -7.26 15.38 13.45
CA GLY A 94 -8.34 15.53 14.42
C GLY A 94 -7.87 15.64 15.88
N ASP A 95 -6.65 15.18 16.19
CA ASP A 95 -6.06 15.30 17.54
C ASP A 95 -5.45 16.71 17.80
N PHE A 96 -5.51 17.61 16.81
CA PHE A 96 -5.03 19.00 16.88
C PHE A 96 -6.17 20.03 16.81
N ASP A 97 -7.40 19.60 17.10
CA ASP A 97 -8.64 20.38 16.92
C ASP A 97 -8.88 20.84 15.46
N ASP A 98 -8.16 20.25 14.50
CA ASP A 98 -8.28 20.51 13.07
C ASP A 98 -9.58 19.92 12.49
N LYS A 99 -10.31 20.74 11.72
CA LYS A 99 -11.53 20.35 11.01
C LYS A 99 -11.62 21.08 9.66
N PRO A 100 -11.90 20.38 8.54
CA PRO A 100 -12.10 18.92 8.44
C PRO A 100 -10.81 18.13 8.66
N SER A 101 -10.94 16.84 8.95
CA SER A 101 -9.82 15.92 9.11
C SER A 101 -10.20 14.50 8.64
N ASP A 102 -9.22 13.80 8.06
CA ASP A 102 -9.32 12.39 7.63
C ASP A 102 -8.70 11.43 8.65
N TYR A 103 -8.44 11.93 9.87
CA TYR A 103 -8.05 11.19 11.05
C TYR A 103 -6.79 10.32 10.87
N GLU A 104 -6.84 9.06 11.31
CA GLU A 104 -5.73 8.12 11.33
C GLU A 104 -5.38 7.51 9.96
N PHE A 105 -6.04 7.93 8.88
CA PHE A 105 -5.77 7.44 7.51
C PHE A 105 -4.38 7.86 6.97
N SER A 106 -3.56 8.55 7.78
CA SER A 106 -2.14 8.79 7.52
C SER A 106 -1.21 7.75 8.18
N GLY A 107 -1.77 6.81 8.96
CA GLY A 107 -1.05 5.71 9.62
C GLY A 107 -1.09 4.40 8.84
N ASN A 108 -0.48 4.39 7.64
CA ASN A 108 -0.54 3.27 6.69
C ASN A 108 0.79 2.50 6.53
N GLY A 109 1.78 2.76 7.37
CA GLY A 109 3.16 2.35 7.08
C GLY A 109 3.53 0.99 7.61
N ILE A 110 4.40 0.26 6.91
CA ILE A 110 5.05 -0.96 7.44
C ILE A 110 6.04 -0.71 8.59
N VAL A 111 6.30 0.57 8.87
CA VAL A 111 7.09 1.08 9.99
C VAL A 111 6.24 2.08 10.79
N PHE A 112 6.30 2.02 12.11
CA PHE A 112 5.68 3.01 12.99
C PHE A 112 6.30 4.40 12.83
N ALA A 113 5.61 5.44 13.30
CA ALA A 113 6.05 6.83 13.18
C ALA A 113 7.39 7.11 13.88
N ASP A 114 7.74 6.35 14.92
CA ASP A 114 9.03 6.43 15.61
C ASP A 114 10.17 5.67 14.89
N GLY A 115 9.87 4.95 13.81
CA GLY A 115 10.83 4.17 13.04
C GLY A 115 10.96 2.71 13.47
N GLN A 116 10.21 2.27 14.49
CA GLN A 116 10.15 0.84 14.84
C GLN A 116 9.37 0.07 13.79
N GLU A 117 9.79 -1.15 13.48
CA GLU A 117 9.12 -1.99 12.50
C GLU A 117 7.80 -2.52 13.04
N LYS A 118 6.78 -2.57 12.18
CA LYS A 118 5.53 -3.28 12.49
C LYS A 118 5.72 -4.79 12.34
N PRO A 119 4.90 -5.62 13.02
CA PRO A 119 4.90 -7.07 12.80
C PRO A 119 4.75 -7.47 11.33
N ALA A 120 4.03 -6.67 10.54
CA ALA A 120 3.87 -6.86 9.09
C ALA A 120 5.21 -6.95 8.33
N MET A 121 6.26 -6.28 8.80
CA MET A 121 7.60 -6.35 8.21
C MET A 121 8.20 -7.77 8.24
N GLN A 122 7.75 -8.64 9.14
CA GLN A 122 8.14 -10.05 9.13
C GLN A 122 7.64 -10.74 7.85
N GLU A 123 6.38 -10.50 7.46
CA GLU A 123 5.78 -11.08 6.26
C GLU A 123 6.45 -10.51 5.00
N VAL A 124 6.71 -9.20 4.97
CA VAL A 124 7.39 -8.52 3.85
C VAL A 124 8.78 -9.10 3.59
N ARG A 125 9.52 -9.51 4.62
CA ARG A 125 10.85 -10.11 4.47
C ARG A 125 10.84 -11.58 4.08
N TYR A 126 9.73 -12.26 4.34
CA TYR A 126 9.62 -13.68 4.06
C TYR A 126 9.51 -13.94 2.56
N TYR A 127 8.79 -13.09 1.84
CA TYR A 127 8.71 -13.08 0.38
C TYR A 127 9.78 -12.20 -0.26
#